data_AF-A0A7C8LX73-F1
#
_entry.id   AF-A0A7C8LX73-F1
#
_cell.length_a   1.000
_cell.length_b   1.000
_cell.length_c   1.000
_cell.angle_alpha   90.00
_cell.angle_beta   90.00
_cell.angle_gamma   90.00
#
_symmetry.space_group_name_H-M   'P 1'
#
loop_
_entity.id
_entity.type
_entity.pdbx_description
1 polymer ?
#
loop_
_entity_poly.entity_id
_entity_poly.type
_entity_poly.pdbx_seq_one_letter_code
_entity_poly.pdbx_strand_id
1 'polypeptide(L)'
;MLQRVFLLSLLFLLLATQCFAALVKPATPHALPYSVLASEKEEIGGLWFHTYSITLGLSLEAYSTVTSEQIIDTAVSAVWDIYQSTKGNSISVAVYVNKEHVRLGQNIGSAHLGSGSEHVSNGWGQDVCPIPPLREMQITTLWYELRPQYMVQGCYGMELDKKALLQAISESLDIPVEVIEAPESDHSQCFDHE
;
A
#
# COMPACT_ATOMS: atom_id res chain seq x y z
N MET A 1 -7.15 34.97 44.41
CA MET A 1 -7.20 33.49 44.37
C MET A 1 -7.92 32.96 43.14
N LEU A 2 -9.09 33.49 42.76
CA LEU A 2 -9.88 33.03 41.60
C LEU A 2 -9.12 32.95 40.26
N GLN A 3 -8.29 33.95 39.92
CA GLN A 3 -7.56 33.98 38.64
C GLN A 3 -6.60 32.79 38.45
N ARG A 4 -5.92 32.34 39.51
CA ARG A 4 -4.94 31.25 39.43
C ARG A 4 -5.62 29.88 39.26
N VAL A 5 -6.78 29.70 39.87
CA VAL A 5 -7.59 28.48 39.71
C VAL A 5 -8.13 28.40 38.28
N PHE A 6 -8.64 29.51 37.74
CA PHE A 6 -9.13 29.58 36.37
C PHE A 6 -8.06 29.22 35.34
N LEU A 7 -6.85 29.79 35.47
CA LEU A 7 -5.72 29.52 34.58
C LEU A 7 -5.28 28.04 34.62
N LEU A 8 -5.22 27.44 35.81
CA LEU A 8 -4.86 26.02 35.96
C LEU A 8 -5.93 25.09 35.38
N SER A 9 -7.22 25.39 35.57
CA SER A 9 -8.31 24.63 34.96
C SER A 9 -8.31 24.74 33.44
N LEU A 10 -7.99 25.92 32.88
CA LEU A 10 -7.88 26.11 31.43
C LEU A 10 -6.71 25.31 30.85
N LEU A 11 -5.55 25.35 31.51
CA LEU A 11 -4.37 24.54 31.14
C LEU A 11 -4.68 23.05 31.17
N PHE A 12 -5.35 22.58 32.24
CA PHE A 12 -5.72 21.17 32.38
C PHE A 12 -6.75 20.74 31.31
N LEU A 13 -7.71 21.61 30.98
CA LEU A 13 -8.62 21.37 29.87
C LEU A 13 -7.86 21.26 28.55
N LEU A 14 -6.96 22.21 28.24
CA LEU A 14 -6.19 22.20 26.99
C LEU A 14 -5.28 20.97 26.86
N LEU A 15 -4.63 20.54 27.95
CA LEU A 15 -3.85 19.31 28.02
C LEU A 15 -4.71 18.06 27.80
N ALA A 16 -5.88 18.00 28.43
CA ALA A 16 -6.81 16.89 28.24
C ALA A 16 -7.29 16.81 26.78
N THR A 17 -7.66 17.93 26.14
CA THR A 17 -8.10 17.92 24.74
C THR A 17 -7.02 17.44 23.77
N GLN A 18 -5.74 17.73 24.04
CA GLN A 18 -4.62 17.24 23.22
C GLN A 18 -4.41 15.73 23.37
N CYS A 19 -4.59 15.18 24.58
CA CYS A 19 -4.52 13.73 24.80
C CYS A 19 -5.65 12.98 24.08
N PHE A 20 -6.86 13.57 24.00
CA PHE A 20 -7.95 12.95 23.26
C PHE A 20 -7.83 13.12 21.74
N ALA A 21 -7.28 14.24 21.26
CA ALA A 21 -7.10 14.48 19.82
C ALA A 21 -6.18 13.44 19.15
N ALA A 22 -5.17 12.93 19.86
CA ALA A 22 -4.30 11.86 19.39
C ALA A 22 -4.97 10.46 19.36
N LEU A 23 -6.13 10.31 20.00
CA LEU A 23 -6.91 9.06 20.04
C LEU A 23 -8.11 9.07 19.08
N VAL A 24 -8.36 10.16 18.37
CA VAL A 24 -9.46 10.27 17.40
C VAL A 24 -8.95 9.84 16.02
N LYS A 25 -9.69 8.93 15.37
CA LYS A 25 -9.46 8.55 13.97
C LYS A 25 -9.37 9.83 13.12
N PRO A 26 -8.28 10.06 12.36
CA PRO A 26 -8.22 11.21 11.47
C PRO A 26 -9.39 11.16 10.49
N ALA A 27 -10.07 12.29 10.30
CA ALA A 27 -11.10 12.40 9.29
C ALA A 27 -10.43 12.25 7.91
N THR A 28 -10.79 11.18 7.21
CA THR A 28 -10.29 10.83 5.87
C THR A 28 -11.49 10.84 4.92
N PRO A 29 -12.03 12.04 4.60
CA PRO A 29 -13.30 12.19 3.90
C PRO A 29 -13.30 11.60 2.50
N HIS A 30 -12.12 11.29 1.95
CA HIS A 30 -11.95 10.73 0.61
C HIS A 30 -11.53 9.25 0.62
N ALA A 31 -11.55 8.59 1.78
CA ALA A 31 -11.23 7.17 1.88
C ALA A 31 -12.20 6.32 1.05
N LEU A 32 -11.63 5.46 0.21
CA LEU A 32 -12.36 4.51 -0.61
C LEU A 32 -12.70 3.25 0.22
N PRO A 33 -13.77 2.53 -0.13
CA PRO A 33 -14.03 1.21 0.43
C PRO A 33 -12.83 0.28 0.18
N TYR A 34 -12.47 -0.51 1.19
CA TYR A 34 -11.37 -1.47 1.08
C TYR A 34 -11.68 -2.79 1.80
N SER A 35 -10.89 -3.81 1.53
CA SER A 35 -10.93 -5.10 2.22
C SER A 35 -9.52 -5.58 2.56
N VAL A 36 -9.34 -6.18 3.73
CA VAL A 36 -8.07 -6.80 4.12
C VAL A 36 -7.92 -8.14 3.41
N LEU A 37 -6.75 -8.38 2.81
CA LEU A 37 -6.45 -9.59 2.03
C LEU A 37 -5.51 -10.55 2.75
N ALA A 38 -4.41 -10.01 3.28
CA ALA A 38 -3.37 -10.79 3.93
C ALA A 38 -2.82 -10.00 5.12
N SER A 39 -2.30 -10.72 6.09
CA SER A 39 -1.56 -10.16 7.21
C SER A 39 -0.33 -11.00 7.47
N GLU A 40 0.82 -10.36 7.48
CA GLU A 40 2.08 -10.95 7.89
C GLU A 40 2.44 -10.39 9.27
N LYS A 41 3.14 -11.20 10.06
CA LYS A 41 3.60 -10.83 11.39
C LYS A 41 5.06 -11.22 11.55
N GLU A 42 5.88 -10.26 11.91
CA GLU A 42 7.31 -10.44 12.14
C GLU A 42 7.69 -9.92 13.52
N GLU A 43 8.65 -10.58 14.18
CA GLU A 43 9.25 -10.10 15.43
C GLU A 43 10.67 -9.60 15.14
N ILE A 44 10.91 -8.29 15.33
CA ILE A 44 12.22 -7.68 15.14
C ILE A 44 12.59 -6.94 16.43
N GLY A 45 13.69 -7.34 17.08
CA GLY A 45 14.17 -6.69 18.30
C GLY A 45 13.17 -6.75 19.48
N GLY A 46 12.31 -7.77 19.54
CA GLY A 46 11.28 -7.92 20.57
C GLY A 46 10.01 -7.08 20.37
N LEU A 47 9.87 -6.42 19.22
CA LEU A 47 8.64 -5.76 18.79
C LEU A 47 7.94 -6.56 17.69
N TRP A 48 6.61 -6.53 17.72
CA TRP A 48 5.78 -7.16 16.70
C TRP A 48 5.38 -6.17 15.61
N PHE A 49 5.75 -6.49 14.39
CA PHE A 49 5.42 -5.78 13.17
C PHE A 49 4.34 -6.54 12.42
N HIS A 50 3.25 -5.85 12.09
CA HIS A 50 2.17 -6.41 11.32
C HIS A 50 2.05 -5.68 9.98
N THR A 51 2.26 -6.40 8.89
CA THR A 51 2.07 -5.87 7.53
C THR A 51 0.75 -6.40 6.99
N TYR A 52 -0.14 -5.50 6.60
CA TYR A 52 -1.44 -5.84 6.03
C TYR A 52 -1.51 -5.41 4.57
N SER A 53 -1.97 -6.31 3.71
CA SER A 53 -2.31 -6.00 2.33
C SER A 53 -3.81 -5.71 2.25
N ILE A 54 -4.19 -4.54 1.77
CA ILE A 54 -5.60 -4.18 1.53
C ILE A 54 -5.87 -4.00 0.05
N THR A 55 -7.10 -4.27 -0.37
CA THR A 55 -7.55 -4.02 -1.74
C THR A 55 -8.72 -3.06 -1.79
N LEU A 56 -8.72 -2.18 -2.79
CA LEU A 56 -9.83 -1.27 -3.08
C LEU A 56 -11.00 -1.97 -3.82
N GLY A 57 -10.76 -3.17 -4.38
CA GLY A 57 -11.76 -3.91 -5.14
C GLY A 57 -12.22 -3.20 -6.42
N LEU A 58 -11.40 -2.30 -6.97
CA LEU A 58 -11.73 -1.48 -8.13
C LEU A 58 -11.43 -2.22 -9.43
N SER A 59 -12.23 -1.94 -10.47
CA SER A 59 -11.86 -2.29 -11.84
C SER A 59 -10.69 -1.42 -12.32
N LEU A 60 -9.96 -1.89 -13.34
CA LEU A 60 -8.90 -1.12 -13.98
C LEU A 60 -9.39 0.24 -14.51
N GLU A 61 -10.61 0.29 -15.04
CA GLU A 61 -11.22 1.54 -15.51
C GLU A 61 -11.50 2.52 -14.36
N ALA A 62 -12.08 2.03 -13.26
CA ALA A 62 -12.34 2.86 -12.08
C ALA A 62 -11.05 3.40 -11.46
N TYR A 63 -9.98 2.59 -11.46
CA TYR A 63 -8.66 3.01 -10.97
C TYR A 63 -8.11 4.26 -11.66
N SER A 64 -8.35 4.44 -12.97
CA SER A 64 -7.84 5.61 -13.71
C SER A 64 -8.36 6.96 -13.21
N THR A 65 -9.40 6.94 -12.38
CA THR A 65 -10.02 8.13 -11.78
C THR A 65 -9.60 8.36 -10.33
N VAL A 66 -8.86 7.41 -9.74
CA VAL A 66 -8.43 7.47 -8.34
C VAL A 66 -7.28 8.47 -8.20
N THR A 67 -7.39 9.35 -7.21
CA THR A 67 -6.34 10.32 -6.89
C THR A 67 -5.38 9.79 -5.83
N SER A 68 -4.15 10.32 -5.82
CA SER A 68 -3.17 10.03 -4.75
C SER A 68 -3.72 10.33 -3.36
N GLU A 69 -4.52 11.40 -3.21
CA GLU A 69 -5.16 11.77 -1.95
C GLU A 69 -6.15 10.70 -1.47
N GLN A 70 -6.98 10.14 -2.37
CA GLN A 70 -7.88 9.02 -2.02
C GLN A 70 -7.11 7.78 -1.57
N ILE A 71 -5.97 7.48 -2.20
CA ILE A 71 -5.12 6.35 -1.82
C ILE A 71 -4.54 6.57 -0.42
N ILE A 72 -4.00 7.77 -0.13
CA ILE A 72 -3.50 8.14 1.20
C ILE A 72 -4.60 8.01 2.23
N ASP A 73 -5.74 8.67 2.02
CA ASP A 73 -6.85 8.69 2.96
C ASP A 73 -7.32 7.27 3.26
N THR A 74 -7.34 6.40 2.25
CA THR A 74 -7.68 4.98 2.42
C THR A 74 -6.63 4.23 3.24
N ALA A 75 -5.35 4.40 2.94
CA ALA A 75 -4.25 3.79 3.69
C ALA A 75 -4.26 4.21 5.16
N VAL A 76 -4.41 5.52 5.42
CA VAL A 76 -4.52 6.11 6.76
C VAL A 76 -5.73 5.53 7.51
N SER A 77 -6.89 5.49 6.85
CA SER A 77 -8.10 4.91 7.43
C SER A 77 -7.89 3.45 7.82
N ALA A 78 -7.26 2.67 6.94
CA ALA A 78 -7.00 1.25 7.16
C ALA A 78 -6.03 1.00 8.32
N VAL A 79 -4.93 1.76 8.41
CA VAL A 79 -4.01 1.68 9.55
C VAL A 79 -4.76 1.94 10.85
N TRP A 80 -5.60 2.97 10.89
CA TRP A 80 -6.33 3.31 12.11
C TRP A 80 -7.37 2.25 12.50
N ASP A 81 -8.14 1.74 11.53
CA ASP A 81 -9.14 0.70 11.77
C ASP A 81 -8.48 -0.59 12.29
N ILE A 82 -7.33 -0.96 11.72
CA ILE A 82 -6.55 -2.12 12.16
C ILE A 82 -5.90 -1.87 13.53
N TYR A 83 -5.37 -0.66 13.78
CA TYR A 83 -4.70 -0.31 15.04
C TYR A 83 -5.60 -0.43 16.26
N GLN A 84 -6.85 0.00 16.12
CA GLN A 84 -7.85 -0.16 17.18
C GLN A 84 -8.08 -1.65 17.53
N SER A 85 -7.89 -2.57 16.59
CA SER A 85 -8.07 -4.01 16.80
C SER A 85 -6.83 -4.72 17.37
N THR A 86 -5.62 -4.24 17.08
CA THR A 86 -4.35 -4.93 17.41
C THR A 86 -3.68 -4.46 18.70
N LYS A 87 -4.27 -3.48 19.40
CA LYS A 87 -3.83 -3.01 20.74
C LYS A 87 -2.39 -2.53 20.83
N GLY A 88 -1.94 -1.71 19.87
CA GLY A 88 -0.70 -0.94 20.02
C GLY A 88 0.56 -1.53 19.38
N ASN A 89 0.43 -2.54 18.52
CA ASN A 89 1.55 -3.03 17.71
C ASN A 89 1.86 -2.08 16.55
N SER A 90 3.08 -2.17 16.01
CA SER A 90 3.46 -1.51 14.77
C SER A 90 2.68 -2.09 13.59
N ILE A 91 2.05 -1.23 12.79
CA ILE A 91 1.22 -1.62 11.65
C ILE A 91 1.74 -0.93 10.42
N SER A 92 1.89 -1.71 9.35
CA SER A 92 2.08 -1.20 7.99
C SER A 92 0.93 -1.71 7.13
N VAL A 93 0.39 -0.84 6.29
CA VAL A 93 -0.66 -1.16 5.33
C VAL A 93 -0.14 -0.88 3.93
N ALA A 94 -0.23 -1.89 3.07
CA ALA A 94 0.01 -1.82 1.64
C ALA A 94 -1.33 -1.74 0.90
N VAL A 95 -1.51 -0.73 0.05
CA VAL A 95 -2.74 -0.56 -0.75
C VAL A 95 -2.55 -1.13 -2.14
N TYR A 96 -3.51 -1.95 -2.57
CA TYR A 96 -3.57 -2.53 -3.91
C TYR A 96 -4.92 -2.23 -4.58
N VAL A 97 -4.93 -2.13 -5.91
CA VAL A 97 -6.14 -1.87 -6.70
C VAL A 97 -7.18 -2.98 -6.56
N ASN A 98 -6.75 -4.23 -6.82
CA ASN A 98 -7.56 -5.45 -6.77
C ASN A 98 -6.71 -6.64 -6.27
N LYS A 99 -7.30 -7.84 -6.22
CA LYS A 99 -6.62 -9.05 -5.72
C LYS A 99 -5.51 -9.53 -6.65
N GLU A 100 -5.67 -9.31 -7.94
CA GLU A 100 -4.73 -9.67 -8.98
C GLU A 100 -3.43 -8.88 -8.78
N HIS A 101 -3.50 -7.56 -8.57
CA HIS A 101 -2.34 -6.70 -8.31
C HIS A 101 -1.57 -7.06 -7.04
N VAL A 102 -2.22 -7.66 -6.04
CA VAL A 102 -1.53 -8.15 -4.83
C VAL A 102 -0.58 -9.29 -5.19
N ARG A 103 -1.00 -10.18 -6.11
CA ARG A 103 -0.13 -11.25 -6.60
C ARG A 103 1.05 -10.72 -7.41
N LEU A 104 0.91 -9.52 -7.98
CA LEU A 104 1.95 -8.88 -8.80
C LEU A 104 2.89 -8.00 -7.96
N GLY A 105 2.67 -7.87 -6.65
CA GLY A 105 3.48 -7.02 -5.78
C GLY A 105 3.35 -5.53 -6.11
N GLN A 106 2.34 -5.09 -6.86
CA GLN A 106 2.19 -3.69 -7.27
C GLN A 106 1.33 -2.94 -6.26
N ASN A 107 1.94 -2.47 -5.17
CA ASN A 107 1.28 -1.53 -4.28
C ASN A 107 1.21 -0.12 -4.91
N ILE A 108 0.15 0.61 -4.61
CA ILE A 108 -0.10 1.98 -5.13
C ILE A 108 0.01 3.04 -4.03
N GLY A 109 0.20 2.61 -2.80
CA GLY A 109 0.41 3.46 -1.64
C GLY A 109 0.61 2.62 -0.39
N SER A 110 1.10 3.28 0.66
CA SER A 110 1.28 2.67 1.96
C SER A 110 1.08 3.68 3.09
N ALA A 111 0.71 3.18 4.26
CA ALA A 111 0.74 3.96 5.49
C ALA A 111 1.19 3.06 6.63
N HIS A 112 1.88 3.64 7.60
CA HIS A 112 2.34 2.91 8.76
C HIS A 112 2.23 3.73 10.04
N LEU A 113 2.00 3.02 11.13
CA LEU A 113 2.00 3.54 12.49
C LEU A 113 2.89 2.63 13.33
N GLY A 114 4.07 3.12 13.68
CA GLY A 114 5.07 2.38 14.44
C GLY A 114 5.01 2.66 15.94
N SER A 115 5.20 1.63 16.76
CA SER A 115 5.48 1.73 18.20
C SER A 115 7.00 1.71 18.43
N GLY A 116 7.71 2.71 17.91
CA GLY A 116 9.16 2.95 18.05
C GLY A 116 10.05 1.86 18.65
N SER A 117 10.83 1.19 17.80
CA SER A 117 12.14 0.62 18.17
C SER A 117 13.25 1.48 17.56
N GLU A 118 14.50 1.24 17.94
CA GLU A 118 15.68 1.87 17.32
C GLU A 118 15.78 1.60 15.80
N HIS A 119 15.03 0.62 15.27
CA HIS A 119 14.98 0.23 13.86
C HIS A 119 13.73 0.72 13.11
N VAL A 120 12.73 1.27 13.80
CA VAL A 120 11.51 1.78 13.18
C VAL A 120 11.18 3.11 13.83
N SER A 121 11.18 4.17 13.03
CA SER A 121 10.94 5.53 13.51
C SER A 121 9.71 5.56 14.43
N ASN A 122 9.88 6.15 15.63
CA ASN A 122 8.75 6.52 16.46
C ASN A 122 7.88 7.46 15.63
N GLY A 123 6.72 7.01 15.15
CA GLY A 123 5.84 7.92 14.43
C GLY A 123 4.86 7.29 13.46
N TRP A 124 4.11 8.23 12.89
CA TRP A 124 3.22 8.05 11.78
C TRP A 124 3.99 8.34 10.48
N GLY A 125 3.85 7.49 9.48
CA GLY A 125 4.35 7.73 8.15
C GLY A 125 3.34 7.30 7.10
N GLN A 126 3.33 7.98 5.97
CA GLN A 126 2.50 7.65 4.82
C GLN A 126 3.31 7.92 3.57
N ASP A 127 3.18 7.04 2.60
CA ASP A 127 3.83 7.19 1.32
C ASP A 127 2.88 6.84 0.19
N VAL A 128 3.05 7.51 -0.94
CA VAL A 128 2.28 7.24 -2.15
C VAL A 128 3.22 6.86 -3.24
N CYS A 129 2.98 5.68 -3.79
CA CYS A 129 3.63 5.29 -5.01
C CYS A 129 3.16 6.22 -6.14
N PRO A 130 4.05 6.55 -7.08
CA PRO A 130 3.59 6.97 -8.39
C PRO A 130 2.52 5.98 -8.85
N ILE A 131 1.30 6.48 -9.08
CA ILE A 131 0.20 5.68 -9.60
C ILE A 131 0.61 5.27 -11.01
N PRO A 132 0.92 4.00 -11.30
CA PRO A 132 1.28 3.60 -12.65
C PRO A 132 0.12 3.97 -13.59
N PRO A 133 0.41 4.55 -14.77
CA PRO A 133 -0.60 4.80 -15.78
C PRO A 133 -1.40 3.53 -16.07
N LEU A 134 -2.70 3.68 -16.40
CA LEU A 134 -3.59 2.55 -16.70
C LEU A 134 -2.96 1.55 -17.69
N ARG A 135 -2.27 2.08 -18.71
CA ARG A 135 -1.58 1.28 -19.73
C ARG A 135 -0.46 0.42 -19.13
N GLU A 136 0.36 0.99 -18.26
CA GLU A 136 1.45 0.27 -17.60
C GLU A 136 0.90 -0.85 -16.74
N MET A 137 -0.18 -0.59 -15.98
CA MET A 137 -0.83 -1.64 -15.19
C MET A 137 -1.42 -2.76 -16.06
N GLN A 138 -2.05 -2.41 -17.19
CA GLN A 138 -2.56 -3.40 -18.14
C GLN A 138 -1.44 -4.29 -18.68
N ILE A 139 -0.29 -3.69 -19.04
CA ILE A 139 0.91 -4.41 -19.48
C ILE A 139 1.39 -5.33 -18.36
N THR A 140 1.57 -4.84 -17.13
CA THR A 140 2.05 -5.67 -16.03
C THR A 140 1.09 -6.81 -15.70
N THR A 141 -0.22 -6.54 -15.70
CA THR A 141 -1.23 -7.58 -15.46
C THR A 141 -1.11 -8.70 -16.50
N LEU A 142 -1.12 -8.35 -17.79
CA LEU A 142 -0.97 -9.33 -18.87
C LEU A 142 0.37 -10.04 -18.84
N TRP A 143 1.46 -9.34 -18.49
CA TRP A 143 2.78 -9.93 -18.34
C TRP A 143 2.75 -11.12 -17.39
N TYR A 144 2.22 -10.94 -16.18
CA TYR A 144 2.21 -12.01 -15.19
C TYR A 144 1.16 -13.09 -15.46
N GLU A 145 0.00 -12.74 -16.03
CA GLU A 145 -1.04 -13.71 -16.40
C GLU A 145 -0.58 -14.64 -17.53
N LEU A 146 0.11 -14.09 -18.54
CA LEU A 146 0.57 -14.83 -19.70
C LEU A 146 1.91 -15.52 -19.46
N ARG A 147 2.82 -14.95 -18.64
CA ARG A 147 4.18 -15.46 -18.40
C ARG A 147 4.27 -16.99 -18.24
N PRO A 148 3.43 -17.68 -17.45
CA PRO A 148 3.50 -19.14 -17.31
C PRO A 148 3.34 -19.92 -18.63
N GLN A 149 2.58 -19.39 -19.59
CA GLN A 149 2.31 -20.01 -20.89
C GLN A 149 3.50 -19.88 -21.86
N TYR A 150 4.36 -18.90 -21.62
CA TYR A 150 5.54 -18.59 -22.44
C TYR A 150 6.85 -19.06 -21.77
N MET A 151 6.75 -19.87 -20.71
CA MET A 151 7.90 -20.59 -20.17
C MET A 151 8.21 -21.78 -21.08
N VAL A 152 9.39 -21.80 -21.69
CA VAL A 152 9.86 -22.83 -22.61
C VAL A 152 11.02 -23.62 -22.01
N GLN A 153 11.19 -24.88 -22.42
CA GLN A 153 12.33 -25.68 -21.98
C GLN A 153 13.61 -25.22 -22.71
N GLY A 154 14.50 -24.57 -21.98
CA GLY A 154 15.84 -24.21 -22.42
C GLY A 154 16.91 -25.23 -22.01
N CYS A 155 18.16 -24.93 -22.35
CA CYS A 155 19.31 -25.79 -22.09
C CYS A 155 19.64 -25.94 -20.59
N TYR A 156 19.29 -24.93 -19.79
CA TYR A 156 19.60 -24.87 -18.36
C TYR A 156 18.36 -24.94 -17.46
N GLY A 157 17.18 -25.19 -18.03
CA GLY A 157 15.92 -25.24 -17.30
C GLY A 157 14.78 -24.57 -18.06
N MET A 158 13.74 -24.16 -17.33
CA MET A 158 12.66 -23.37 -17.92
C MET A 158 13.12 -21.92 -18.11
N GLU A 159 13.06 -21.42 -19.34
CA GLU A 159 13.43 -20.07 -19.73
C GLU A 159 12.18 -19.33 -20.24
N LEU A 160 12.15 -18.01 -20.11
CA LEU A 160 11.03 -17.21 -20.59
C LEU A 160 11.26 -16.82 -22.05
N ASP A 161 10.35 -17.19 -22.96
CA ASP A 161 10.33 -16.63 -24.31
C ASP A 161 9.76 -15.20 -24.26
N LYS A 162 10.62 -14.26 -23.83
CA LYS A 162 10.27 -12.84 -23.66
C LYS A 162 9.74 -12.22 -24.94
N LYS A 163 10.23 -12.64 -26.12
CA LYS A 163 9.81 -12.10 -27.41
C LYS A 163 8.37 -12.51 -27.72
N ALA A 164 8.05 -13.79 -27.57
CA ALA A 164 6.70 -14.30 -27.80
C ALA A 164 5.69 -13.72 -26.79
N LEU A 165 6.10 -13.58 -25.52
CA LEU A 165 5.26 -12.94 -24.50
C LEU A 165 4.95 -11.47 -24.83
N LEU A 166 5.97 -10.67 -25.16
CA LEU A 166 5.76 -9.26 -25.49
C LEU A 166 4.88 -9.08 -26.74
N GLN A 167 5.02 -9.97 -27.73
CA GLN A 167 4.15 -9.99 -28.91
C GLN A 167 2.69 -10.27 -28.54
N ALA A 168 2.43 -11.22 -27.64
CA ALA A 168 1.08 -11.53 -27.18
C ALA A 168 0.43 -10.38 -26.39
N ILE A 169 1.22 -9.66 -25.58
CA ILE A 169 0.74 -8.47 -24.86
C ILE A 169 0.42 -7.34 -25.86
N SER A 170 1.29 -7.15 -26.86
CA SER A 170 1.08 -6.18 -27.95
C SER A 170 -0.24 -6.45 -28.69
N GLU A 171 -0.51 -7.70 -29.06
CA GLU A 171 -1.76 -8.10 -29.72
C GLU A 171 -2.99 -7.91 -28.81
N SER A 172 -2.85 -8.18 -27.50
CA SER A 172 -3.95 -8.03 -26.54
C SER A 172 -4.33 -6.58 -26.28
N LEU A 173 -3.37 -5.65 -26.34
CA LEU A 173 -3.57 -4.22 -26.07
C LEU A 173 -3.66 -3.35 -27.32
N ASP A 174 -3.47 -3.92 -28.52
CA ASP A 174 -3.40 -3.21 -29.80
C ASP A 174 -2.36 -2.07 -29.78
N ILE A 175 -1.15 -2.37 -29.29
CA ILE A 175 -0.03 -1.42 -29.21
C ILE A 175 1.26 -2.01 -29.81
N PRO A 176 2.20 -1.18 -30.32
CA PRO A 176 3.49 -1.67 -30.80
C PRO A 176 4.32 -2.34 -29.69
N VAL A 177 5.09 -3.39 -30.02
CA VAL A 177 5.95 -4.09 -29.05
C VAL A 177 7.04 -3.16 -28.49
N GLU A 178 7.51 -2.19 -29.28
CA GLU A 178 8.60 -1.28 -28.93
C GLU A 178 8.25 -0.32 -27.78
N VAL A 179 6.96 -0.11 -27.51
CA VAL A 179 6.50 0.72 -26.39
C VAL A 179 6.17 -0.09 -25.14
N ILE A 180 6.35 -1.42 -25.18
CA ILE A 180 6.11 -2.30 -24.05
C ILE A 180 7.40 -2.47 -23.27
N GLU A 181 7.48 -1.81 -22.12
CA GLU A 181 8.53 -2.04 -21.15
C GLU A 181 8.17 -3.29 -20.32
N ALA A 182 9.03 -4.30 -20.37
CA ALA A 182 8.87 -5.47 -19.53
C ALA A 182 9.10 -5.05 -18.07
N PRO A 183 8.24 -5.45 -17.12
CA PRO A 183 8.52 -5.23 -15.71
C PRO A 183 9.84 -5.90 -15.36
N GLU A 184 10.85 -5.11 -14.96
CA GLU A 184 12.21 -5.63 -14.76
C GLU A 184 12.37 -6.46 -13.47
N SER A 185 11.41 -6.41 -12.56
CA SER A 185 11.44 -7.17 -11.29
C SER A 185 10.08 -7.18 -10.57
N ASP A 186 9.92 -8.11 -9.63
CA ASP A 186 8.78 -8.20 -8.69
C ASP A 186 8.80 -7.10 -7.59
N HIS A 187 9.51 -5.98 -7.81
CA HIS A 187 9.75 -4.98 -6.77
C HIS A 187 8.58 -4.00 -6.63
N SER A 188 7.87 -4.13 -5.51
CA SER A 188 6.92 -3.15 -4.98
C SER A 188 7.69 -1.86 -4.65
N GLN A 189 7.62 -0.85 -5.53
CA GLN A 189 8.44 0.37 -5.42
C GLN A 189 8.19 1.20 -4.14
N CYS A 190 7.21 0.86 -3.30
CA CYS A 190 6.93 1.57 -2.04
C CYS A 190 7.11 0.75 -0.76
N PHE A 191 7.71 -0.44 -0.87
CA PHE A 191 8.30 -1.13 0.29
C PHE A 191 9.82 -1.23 0.19
N ASP A 192 10.46 -0.50 -0.73
CA ASP A 192 11.91 -0.29 -0.68
C ASP A 192 12.22 0.73 0.43
N HIS A 193 12.22 0.24 1.66
CA HIS A 193 12.93 0.88 2.76
C HIS A 193 13.76 -0.16 3.51
N GLU A 194 15.07 0.06 3.45
CA GLU A 194 16.01 -0.25 4.54
C GLU A 194 15.43 0.08 5.93
#